data_AF-K1SXI5-F1
#
_entry.id   AF-K1SXI5-F1
#
_cell.length_a   1.000
_cell.length_b   1.000
_cell.length_c   1.000
_cell.angle_alpha   90.00
_cell.angle_beta   90.00
_cell.angle_gamma   90.00
#
_symmetry.space_group_name_H-M   'P 1'
#
loop_
_entity.id
_entity.type
_entity.pdbx_description
1 polymer ?
#
loop_
_entity_poly.entity_id
_entity_poly.type
_entity_poly.pdbx_seq_one_letter_code
_entity_poly.pdbx_strand_id
1 'polypeptide(L)'
;EEALNLFEATLEEAPVAVNDQFDKIYQHVKKHLFRNGTTDEKEKSRLEAVDKLKVWKKNKTLPQDYLEDLLRIIQNDGLTGEEIRFINKLTPKNVSHLLERIPEEYLNRVVNKMNKVEEGDETLILAEQFN
;
A
#
# COMPACT_ATOMS: atom_id res chain seq x y z
N GLU A 1 -16.45 13.45 -6.76
CA GLU A 1 -16.35 14.26 -7.99
C GLU A 1 -16.22 15.77 -7.73
N GLU A 2 -16.33 16.27 -6.49
CA GLU A 2 -16.26 17.73 -6.18
C GLU A 2 -14.92 18.41 -6.50
N ALA A 3 -13.82 17.65 -6.60
CA ALA A 3 -12.49 18.22 -6.88
C ALA A 3 -12.37 18.77 -8.31
N LEU A 4 -13.10 18.22 -9.28
CA LEU A 4 -13.02 18.69 -10.68
C LEU A 4 -13.66 20.06 -10.86
N ASN A 5 -14.73 20.35 -10.11
CA ASN A 5 -15.43 21.63 -10.14
C ASN A 5 -14.54 22.80 -9.64
N LEU A 6 -13.52 22.51 -8.82
CA LEU A 6 -12.54 23.51 -8.38
C LEU A 6 -11.56 23.91 -9.49
N PHE A 7 -11.42 23.10 -10.54
CA PHE A 7 -10.55 23.35 -11.70
C PHE A 7 -11.34 23.71 -12.96
N GLU A 8 -12.65 23.94 -12.85
CA GLU A 8 -13.46 24.38 -13.98
C GLU A 8 -13.11 25.82 -14.33
N ALA A 9 -12.46 26.00 -15.48
CA ALA A 9 -12.13 27.31 -15.99
C ALA A 9 -13.40 28.07 -16.35
N THR A 10 -13.51 29.30 -15.86
CA THR A 10 -14.60 30.19 -16.29
C THR A 10 -14.26 30.80 -17.66
N LEU A 11 -15.28 31.19 -18.44
CA LEU A 11 -15.08 31.83 -19.75
C LEU A 11 -14.27 33.14 -19.67
N GLU A 12 -14.17 33.73 -18.48
CA GLU A 12 -13.49 35.00 -18.20
C GLU A 12 -12.07 34.79 -17.64
N GLU A 13 -11.68 33.54 -17.36
CA GLU A 13 -10.38 33.23 -16.77
C GLU A 13 -9.26 33.35 -17.80
N ALA A 14 -8.32 34.27 -17.54
CA ALA A 14 -7.16 34.45 -18.38
C ALA A 14 -6.13 33.35 -18.10
N PRO A 15 -5.56 32.69 -19.13
CA PRO A 15 -4.55 31.67 -18.94
C PRO A 15 -3.30 32.27 -18.31
N VAL A 16 -2.83 31.67 -17.20
CA VAL A 16 -1.60 32.05 -16.53
C VAL A 16 -0.52 31.03 -16.85
N ALA A 17 0.58 31.48 -17.45
CA ALA A 17 1.72 30.62 -17.68
C ALA A 17 2.42 30.31 -16.34
N VAL A 18 2.74 29.03 -16.13
CA VAL A 18 3.64 28.64 -15.03
C VAL A 18 5.03 29.24 -15.26
N ASN A 19 5.74 29.55 -14.18
CA ASN A 19 7.09 30.10 -14.28
C ASN A 19 8.16 29.02 -14.54
N ASP A 20 9.37 29.43 -14.97
CA ASP A 20 10.49 28.53 -15.28
C ASP A 20 10.96 27.66 -14.10
N GLN A 21 10.58 28.01 -12.87
CA GLN A 21 10.92 27.26 -11.66
C GLN A 21 9.89 26.18 -11.34
N PHE A 22 8.64 26.33 -11.80
CA PHE A 22 7.54 25.42 -11.51
C PHE A 22 7.86 23.99 -11.94
N ASP A 23 8.31 23.78 -13.19
CA ASP A 23 8.64 22.43 -13.67
C ASP A 23 9.77 21.81 -12.84
N LYS A 24 10.82 22.58 -12.51
CA LYS A 24 11.93 22.09 -11.67
C LYS A 24 11.45 21.63 -10.30
N ILE A 25 10.57 22.40 -9.65
CA ILE A 25 10.01 22.07 -8.34
C ILE A 25 9.06 20.87 -8.45
N TYR A 26 8.17 20.88 -9.45
CA TYR A 26 7.22 19.80 -9.70
C TYR A 26 7.94 18.47 -9.95
N GLN A 27 8.93 18.43 -10.84
CA GLN A 27 9.70 17.22 -11.14
C GLN A 27 10.50 16.75 -9.92
N HIS A 28 11.02 17.67 -9.10
CA HIS A 28 11.68 17.32 -7.85
C HIS A 28 10.70 16.63 -6.89
N VAL A 29 9.57 17.27 -6.58
CA VAL A 29 8.54 16.71 -5.69
C VAL A 29 8.02 15.38 -6.23
N LYS A 30 7.71 15.29 -7.53
CA LYS A 30 7.23 14.06 -8.20
C LYS A 30 8.20 12.89 -8.03
N LYS A 31 9.52 13.13 -8.21
CA LYS A 31 10.55 12.09 -8.04
C LYS A 31 10.67 11.63 -6.59
N HIS A 32 10.33 12.49 -5.63
CA HIS A 32 10.43 12.20 -4.21
C HIS A 32 9.12 11.67 -3.60
N LEU A 33 7.97 11.92 -4.25
CA LEU A 33 6.64 11.49 -3.80
C LEU A 33 6.54 9.96 -3.64
N PHE A 34 7.17 9.23 -4.55
CA PHE A 34 7.16 7.75 -4.57
C PHE A 34 8.46 7.13 -4.09
N ARG A 35 9.39 7.95 -3.58
CA ARG A 35 10.68 7.46 -3.12
C ARG A 35 10.49 6.85 -1.73
N ASN A 36 10.11 5.58 -1.71
CA ASN A 36 10.04 4.78 -0.50
C ASN A 36 11.43 4.73 0.15
N GLY A 37 11.67 5.60 1.13
CA GLY A 37 12.79 5.42 2.05
C GLY A 37 12.68 4.05 2.71
N THR A 38 13.79 3.32 2.74
CA THR A 38 14.03 2.01 3.40
C THR A 38 13.50 0.76 2.70
N THR A 39 13.79 0.57 1.41
CA THR A 39 13.55 -0.71 0.71
C THR A 39 14.16 -1.90 1.45
N ASP A 40 15.40 -1.78 1.95
CA ASP A 40 16.12 -2.92 2.54
C ASP A 40 15.55 -3.40 3.88
N GLU A 41 15.15 -2.48 4.78
CA GLU A 41 14.55 -2.87 6.06
C GLU A 41 13.14 -3.44 5.90
N LYS A 42 12.35 -2.87 4.97
CA LYS A 42 11.03 -3.38 4.63
C LYS A 42 11.12 -4.79 4.03
N GLU A 43 12.07 -4.99 3.11
CA GLU A 43 12.34 -6.29 2.50
C GLU A 43 12.70 -7.33 3.57
N LYS A 44 13.63 -7.00 4.47
CA LYS A 44 14.03 -7.90 5.54
C LYS A 44 12.86 -8.26 6.46
N SER A 45 12.06 -7.27 6.87
CA SER A 45 10.90 -7.53 7.73
C SER A 45 9.86 -8.42 7.05
N ARG A 46 9.67 -8.26 5.73
CA ARG A 46 8.78 -9.10 4.94
C ARG A 46 9.27 -10.55 4.87
N LEU A 47 10.57 -10.75 4.62
CA LEU A 47 11.18 -12.08 4.60
C LEU A 47 11.03 -12.80 5.94
N GLU A 48 11.27 -12.11 7.06
CA GLU A 48 11.08 -12.65 8.40
C GLU A 48 9.63 -13.12 8.64
N ALA A 49 8.64 -12.34 8.17
CA ALA A 49 7.23 -12.69 8.30
C ALA A 49 6.88 -13.93 7.47
N VAL A 50 7.35 -13.99 6.22
CA VAL A 50 7.17 -15.15 5.33
C VAL A 50 7.74 -16.42 5.94
N ASP A 51 8.95 -16.35 6.50
CA ASP A 51 9.58 -17.53 7.11
C ASP A 51 8.82 -18.00 8.35
N LYS A 52 8.31 -17.09 9.18
CA LYS A 52 7.42 -17.46 10.30
C LYS A 52 6.15 -18.16 9.83
N LEU A 53 5.48 -17.64 8.80
CA LEU A 53 4.27 -18.26 8.27
C LEU A 53 4.53 -19.67 7.72
N LYS A 54 5.66 -19.88 7.04
CA LYS A 54 6.08 -21.23 6.58
C LYS A 54 6.28 -22.20 7.74
N VAL A 55 6.86 -21.74 8.85
CA VAL A 55 7.02 -22.54 10.07
C VAL A 55 5.65 -22.90 10.68
N TRP A 56 4.74 -21.95 10.80
CA TRP A 56 3.39 -22.21 11.33
C TRP A 56 2.57 -23.15 10.42
N LYS A 57 2.75 -23.04 9.10
CA LYS A 57 2.16 -23.96 8.13
C LYS A 57 2.68 -25.39 8.33
N LYS A 58 3.99 -25.55 8.48
CA LYS A 58 4.62 -26.87 8.74
C LYS A 58 4.14 -27.47 10.07
N ASN A 59 3.97 -26.64 11.09
CA ASN A 59 3.54 -27.05 12.43
C ASN A 59 2.02 -27.17 12.57
N LYS A 60 1.24 -26.90 11.52
CA LYS A 60 -0.23 -26.90 11.51
C LYS A 60 -0.84 -26.08 12.66
N THR A 61 -0.22 -24.95 12.97
CA THR A 61 -0.64 -24.09 14.11
C THR A 61 -1.90 -23.29 13.82
N LEU A 62 -2.19 -23.05 12.53
CA LEU A 62 -3.36 -22.34 12.03
C LEU A 62 -3.93 -23.09 10.82
N PRO A 63 -5.18 -22.78 10.40
CA PRO A 63 -5.75 -23.30 9.17
C PRO A 63 -4.80 -23.08 7.98
N GLN A 64 -4.63 -24.12 7.17
CA GLN A 64 -3.66 -24.08 6.07
C GLN A 64 -4.05 -23.05 5.01
N ASP A 65 -5.33 -23.01 4.65
CA ASP A 65 -5.88 -22.12 3.62
C ASP A 65 -5.63 -20.65 3.98
N TYR A 66 -5.95 -20.28 5.23
CA TYR A 66 -5.66 -18.95 5.77
C TYR A 66 -4.18 -18.55 5.65
N LEU A 67 -3.26 -19.47 5.97
CA LEU A 67 -1.83 -19.20 5.87
C LEU A 67 -1.35 -19.07 4.41
N GLU A 68 -1.96 -19.79 3.48
CA GLU A 68 -1.67 -19.68 2.05
C GLU A 68 -2.13 -18.34 1.48
N ASP A 69 -3.35 -17.91 1.83
CA ASP A 69 -3.88 -16.60 1.42
C ASP A 69 -3.04 -15.46 2.00
N LEU A 70 -2.67 -15.53 3.29
CA LEU A 70 -1.83 -14.53 3.93
C LEU A 70 -0.44 -14.45 3.28
N LEU A 71 0.15 -15.60 2.91
CA LEU A 71 1.43 -15.63 2.18
C LEU A 71 1.32 -14.94 0.81
N ARG A 72 0.23 -15.21 0.08
CA ARG A 72 -0.02 -14.58 -1.22
C ARG A 72 -0.17 -13.07 -1.08
N ILE A 73 -0.88 -12.59 -0.06
CA ILE A 73 -1.09 -11.16 0.17
C ILE A 73 0.24 -10.48 0.51
N ILE A 74 1.08 -11.10 1.34
CA ILE A 74 2.40 -10.54 1.69
C ILE A 74 3.31 -10.44 0.47
N GLN A 75 3.28 -11.43 -0.43
CA GLN A 75 4.10 -11.42 -1.65
C GLN A 75 3.72 -10.31 -2.64
N ASN A 76 2.48 -9.85 -2.60
CA ASN A 76 1.99 -8.78 -3.46
C ASN A 76 1.92 -7.42 -2.74
N ASP A 77 2.68 -7.25 -1.65
CA ASP A 77 2.72 -6.02 -0.85
C ASP A 77 1.34 -5.54 -0.36
N GLY A 78 0.39 -6.47 -0.16
CA GLY A 78 -0.97 -6.17 0.27
C GLY A 78 -1.12 -5.89 1.77
N LEU A 79 -0.08 -6.09 2.57
CA LEU A 79 -0.07 -5.76 3.99
C LEU A 79 0.71 -4.46 4.28
N THR A 80 0.23 -3.73 5.27
CA THR A 80 0.91 -2.57 5.82
C THR A 80 2.15 -2.99 6.62
N GLY A 81 3.11 -2.07 6.75
CA GLY A 81 4.30 -2.29 7.57
C GLY A 81 4.01 -2.49 9.08
N GLU A 82 2.85 -2.06 9.57
CA GLU A 82 2.42 -2.36 10.94
C GLU A 82 2.01 -3.83 11.09
N GLU A 83 1.26 -4.37 10.14
CA GLU A 83 0.81 -5.76 10.14
C GLU A 83 1.98 -6.73 10.00
N ILE A 84 2.94 -6.43 9.12
CA ILE A 84 4.19 -7.20 9.01
C ILE A 84 4.94 -7.21 10.34
N ARG A 85 5.07 -6.05 11.00
CA ARG A 85 5.71 -5.96 12.32
C ARG A 85 4.92 -6.71 13.40
N PHE A 86 3.60 -6.71 13.33
CA PHE A 86 2.76 -7.49 14.23
C PHE A 86 3.02 -8.99 14.07
N ILE A 87 3.01 -9.51 12.83
CA ILE A 87 3.33 -10.90 12.52
C ILE A 87 4.73 -11.26 13.05
N ASN A 88 5.72 -10.39 12.83
CA ASN A 88 7.08 -10.60 13.32
C ASN A 88 7.21 -10.58 14.84
N LYS A 89 6.28 -9.95 15.58
CA LYS A 89 6.28 -9.98 17.05
C LYS A 89 5.54 -11.18 17.63
N LEU A 90 4.76 -11.90 16.84
CA LEU A 90 4.03 -13.07 17.32
C LEU A 90 4.99 -14.20 17.75
N THR A 91 4.64 -14.80 18.88
CA THR A 91 5.29 -15.99 19.45
C THR A 91 4.35 -17.18 19.30
N PRO A 92 4.84 -18.44 19.38
CA PRO A 92 4.01 -19.63 19.26
C PRO A 92 2.79 -19.68 20.20
N LYS A 93 2.88 -19.04 21.37
CA LYS A 93 1.79 -18.97 22.36
C LYS A 93 0.65 -18.04 21.95
N ASN A 94 0.97 -17.05 21.12
CA ASN A 94 0.09 -15.93 20.80
C ASN A 94 -0.37 -15.97 19.34
N VAL A 95 -0.08 -17.04 18.61
CA VAL A 95 -0.40 -17.19 17.18
C VAL A 95 -1.91 -17.06 16.93
N SER A 96 -2.77 -17.43 17.88
CA SER A 96 -4.22 -17.26 17.79
C SER A 96 -4.65 -15.80 17.62
N HIS A 97 -3.91 -14.84 18.20
CA HIS A 97 -4.20 -13.41 18.04
C HIS A 97 -4.00 -12.91 16.61
N LEU A 98 -3.35 -13.70 15.75
CA LEU A 98 -3.26 -13.38 14.33
C LEU A 98 -4.65 -13.29 13.69
N LEU A 99 -5.54 -14.24 14.00
CA LEU A 99 -6.90 -14.28 13.46
C LEU A 99 -7.79 -13.16 14.01
N GLU A 100 -7.52 -12.69 15.23
CA GLU A 100 -8.25 -11.55 15.83
C GLU A 100 -7.92 -10.24 15.12
N ARG A 101 -6.64 -10.05 14.77
CA ARG A 101 -6.17 -8.79 14.18
C ARG A 101 -6.23 -8.78 12.65
N ILE A 102 -5.99 -9.94 12.04
CA ILE A 102 -5.99 -10.14 10.59
C ILE A 102 -6.96 -11.29 10.30
N PRO A 103 -8.28 -11.04 10.34
CA PRO A 103 -9.26 -12.08 10.08
C PRO A 103 -9.34 -12.43 8.59
N GLU A 104 -9.95 -13.56 8.27
CA GLU A 104 -10.08 -14.03 6.88
C GLU A 104 -10.88 -13.05 6.00
N GLU A 105 -11.91 -12.40 6.55
CA GLU A 105 -12.67 -11.37 5.84
C GLU A 105 -11.80 -10.16 5.49
N TYR A 106 -10.77 -9.86 6.28
CA TYR A 106 -9.82 -8.82 5.95
C TYR A 106 -8.95 -9.22 4.76
N LEU A 107 -8.42 -10.45 4.75
CA LEU A 107 -7.65 -10.98 3.63
C LEU A 107 -8.44 -10.91 2.32
N ASN A 108 -9.71 -11.33 2.35
CA ASN A 108 -10.61 -11.27 1.20
C ASN A 108 -10.82 -9.82 0.69
N ARG A 109 -10.96 -8.84 1.60
CA ARG A 109 -11.04 -7.42 1.20
C ARG A 109 -9.77 -6.93 0.53
N VAL A 110 -8.59 -7.34 1.04
CA VAL A 110 -7.30 -6.97 0.45
C VAL A 110 -7.15 -7.55 -0.95
N VAL A 111 -7.44 -8.84 -1.14
CA VAL A 111 -7.40 -9.50 -2.45
C VAL A 111 -8.34 -8.82 -3.45
N ASN A 112 -9.58 -8.53 -3.04
CA ASN A 112 -10.53 -7.84 -3.92
C ASN A 112 -10.06 -6.44 -4.31
N LYS A 113 -9.43 -5.71 -3.38
CA LYS A 113 -8.87 -4.38 -3.67
C LYS A 113 -7.70 -4.49 -4.64
N MET A 114 -6.81 -5.47 -4.46
CA MET A 114 -5.68 -5.69 -5.36
C MET A 114 -6.16 -6.01 -6.79
N ASN A 115 -7.13 -6.91 -6.94
CA ASN A 115 -7.71 -7.24 -8.24
C ASN A 115 -8.33 -6.01 -8.92
N LYS A 116 -9.05 -5.16 -8.17
CA LYS A 116 -9.61 -3.90 -8.71
C LYS A 116 -8.55 -2.92 -9.17
N VAL A 117 -7.43 -2.81 -8.46
CA VAL A 117 -6.32 -1.93 -8.86
C VAL A 117 -5.66 -2.45 -10.15
N GLU A 118 -5.49 -3.76 -10.30
CA GLU A 118 -5.04 -4.36 -11.56
C GLU A 118 -6.01 -4.12 -12.72
N GLU A 119 -7.31 -3.99 -12.44
CA GLU A 119 -8.36 -3.68 -13.42
C GLU A 119 -8.43 -2.19 -13.84
N GLY A 120 -7.56 -1.32 -13.30
CA GLY A 120 -7.22 -0.05 -13.93
C GLY A 120 -7.88 1.22 -13.37
N ASP A 121 -7.85 1.42 -12.04
CA ASP A 121 -8.11 2.76 -11.49
C ASP A 121 -6.91 3.68 -11.75
N GLU A 122 -6.96 4.48 -12.82
CA GLU A 122 -5.96 5.51 -13.13
C GLU A 122 -5.94 6.60 -12.05
N THR A 123 -4.76 6.89 -11.48
CA THR A 123 -4.57 8.02 -10.56
C THR A 123 -4.15 9.27 -11.35
N LEU A 124 -5.06 10.23 -11.49
CA LEU A 124 -4.77 11.55 -12.06
C LEU A 124 -4.18 12.48 -10.98
N ILE A 125 -2.99 13.02 -11.21
CA ILE A 125 -2.37 14.04 -10.35
C ILE A 125 -2.45 15.39 -11.06
N LEU A 126 -3.20 16.33 -10.48
CA LEU A 126 -3.32 17.71 -10.94
C LEU A 126 -2.48 18.62 -10.02
N ALA A 127 -1.79 19.60 -10.59
CA ALA A 127 -0.99 20.58 -9.85
C ALA A 127 -1.08 21.96 -10.51
N GLU A 128 -1.27 22.99 -9.68
CA GLU A 128 -1.34 24.39 -10.09
C GLU A 128 -0.29 25.24 -9.36
N GLN A 129 0.06 26.39 -9.92
CA GLN A 129 0.92 27.38 -9.29
C GLN A 129 0.07 28.53 -8.74
N PHE A 130 0.14 28.78 -7.43
CA PHE A 130 -0.42 30.00 -6.84
C PHE A 130 0.56 31.17 -7.04
N ASN A 131 0.06 32.30 -7.54
CA ASN A 131 0.80 33.55 -7.69
C ASN A 131 0.51 34.53 -6.55
#